data_AF-A0A660RRP8-F1
#
_entry.id   AF-A0A660RRP8-F1
#
_cell.length_a   1.000
_cell.length_b   1.000
_cell.length_c   1.000
_cell.angle_alpha   90.00
_cell.angle_beta   90.00
_cell.angle_gamma   90.00
#
_symmetry.space_group_name_H-M   'P 1'
#
loop_
_entity.id
_entity.type
_entity.pdbx_description
1 polymer ?
#
loop_
_entity_poly.entity_id
_entity_poly.type
_entity_poly.pdbx_seq_one_letter_code
_entity_poly.pdbx_strand_id
1 'polypeptide(L)'
;IGTHDFSAFKASGSNAKTGIRTIYSCEIKPMTWGIFPPSGGLHYMFTIAADGFLRYMVRNIAGLLVQIGLGKRPHEDMTDVLASKDRSSAGPTAPPQGLYLKRVLYDESEIPFNY
;
A
#
# COMPACT_ATOMS: atom_id res chain seq x y z
N ILE A 1 6.24 8.37 0.66
CA ILE A 1 7.60 7.83 0.87
C ILE A 1 8.19 8.45 2.13
N GLY A 2 9.04 7.73 2.86
CA GLY A 2 9.65 8.20 4.10
C GLY A 2 8.96 7.67 5.36
N THR A 3 9.33 8.25 6.50
CA THR A 3 8.84 7.86 7.83
C THR A 3 7.58 8.63 8.20
N HIS A 4 6.46 7.93 8.38
CA HIS A 4 5.16 8.52 8.71
C HIS A 4 4.40 7.67 9.72
N ASP A 5 3.37 8.25 10.34
CA ASP A 5 2.41 7.53 11.18
C ASP A 5 1.28 6.95 10.32
N PHE A 6 1.33 5.64 10.07
CA PHE A 6 0.35 4.92 9.24
C PHE A 6 -0.84 4.37 10.06
N SER A 7 -1.16 4.98 11.20
CA SER A 7 -2.28 4.55 12.04
C SER A 7 -3.62 4.51 11.30
N ALA A 8 -3.87 5.44 10.36
CA ALA A 8 -5.06 5.42 9.51
C ALA A 8 -5.15 4.19 8.59
N PHE A 9 -4.03 3.52 8.33
CA PHE A 9 -3.98 2.30 7.52
C PHE A 9 -3.85 1.03 8.38
N LYS A 10 -3.94 1.13 9.70
CA LYS A 10 -3.84 -0.02 10.61
C LYS A 10 -5.19 -0.73 10.78
N ALA A 11 -5.18 -2.06 10.87
CA ALA A 11 -6.35 -2.82 11.31
C ALA A 11 -6.75 -2.47 12.75
N SER A 12 -8.06 -2.37 13.01
CA SER A 12 -8.59 -2.32 14.38
C SER A 12 -8.12 -3.53 15.18
N GLY A 13 -7.72 -3.31 16.45
CA GLY A 13 -7.22 -4.37 17.33
C GLY A 13 -5.80 -4.86 17.03
N SER A 14 -4.99 -4.10 16.27
CA SER A 14 -3.56 -4.41 16.11
C SER A 14 -2.75 -4.07 17.36
N ASN A 15 -1.91 -5.01 17.80
CA ASN A 15 -1.01 -4.88 18.96
C ASN A 15 0.30 -4.12 18.66
N ALA A 16 0.42 -3.48 17.49
CA ALA A 16 1.61 -2.70 17.17
C ALA A 16 1.75 -1.52 18.14
N LYS A 17 2.88 -1.43 18.85
CA LYS A 17 3.18 -0.36 19.83
C LYS A 17 3.18 1.04 19.20
N THR A 18 3.54 1.13 17.92
CA THR A 18 3.55 2.38 17.15
C THR A 18 3.03 2.16 15.74
N GLY A 19 2.32 3.15 15.22
CA GLY A 19 1.90 3.24 13.82
C GLY A 19 2.99 3.78 12.88
N ILE A 20 4.14 4.18 13.41
CA ILE A 20 5.23 4.77 12.62
C ILE A 20 5.93 3.68 11.80
N ARG A 21 6.05 3.89 10.49
CA ARG A 21 6.81 3.04 9.56
C ARG A 21 7.56 3.90 8.55
N THR A 22 8.62 3.34 7.98
CA THR A 22 9.41 3.96 6.93
C THR A 22 9.18 3.22 5.62
N ILE A 23 8.51 3.88 4.67
CA ILE A 23 8.38 3.36 3.30
C ILE A 23 9.62 3.80 2.52
N TYR A 24 10.38 2.83 2.03
CA TYR A 24 11.55 3.04 1.18
C TYR A 24 11.15 3.31 -0.26
N SER A 25 10.22 2.53 -0.81
CA SER A 25 9.72 2.70 -2.18
C SER A 25 8.26 2.30 -2.30
N CYS A 26 7.58 2.90 -3.27
CA CYS A 26 6.15 2.75 -3.52
C CYS A 26 5.88 3.09 -4.98
N GLU A 27 5.35 2.15 -5.76
CA GLU A 27 5.18 2.31 -7.19
C GLU A 27 3.93 1.57 -7.70
N ILE A 28 3.30 2.13 -8.73
CA ILE A 28 2.23 1.49 -9.49
C ILE A 28 2.67 1.45 -10.96
N LYS A 29 2.80 0.25 -11.54
CA LYS A 29 3.13 0.06 -12.97
C LYS A 29 2.01 -0.71 -13.67
N PRO A 30 1.66 -0.39 -14.93
CA PRO A 30 0.78 -1.24 -15.73
C PRO A 30 1.44 -2.60 -15.95
N MET A 31 0.67 -3.68 -15.84
CA MET A 31 1.13 -5.01 -16.24
C MET A 31 0.88 -5.19 -17.73
N THR A 32 1.96 -5.22 -18.52
CA THR A 32 1.91 -5.68 -19.92
C THR A 32 1.93 -7.21 -19.93
N TRP A 33 1.00 -7.80 -20.67
CA TRP A 33 0.56 -9.17 -20.42
C TRP A 33 1.43 -10.27 -21.04
N GLY A 34 1.61 -11.34 -20.27
CA GLY A 34 1.97 -12.70 -20.71
C GLY A 34 1.45 -13.83 -19.79
N ILE A 35 0.79 -13.52 -18.65
CA ILE A 35 0.64 -14.49 -17.53
C ILE A 35 -0.79 -14.61 -16.89
N PHE A 36 -1.87 -13.83 -17.19
CA PHE A 36 -3.18 -14.00 -16.46
C PHE A 36 -4.52 -13.51 -17.11
N PRO A 37 -5.60 -14.32 -17.19
CA PRO A 37 -6.37 -14.84 -18.37
C PRO A 37 -6.90 -13.84 -19.46
N PRO A 38 -7.56 -14.31 -20.55
CA PRO A 38 -7.88 -13.57 -21.79
C PRO A 38 -8.89 -12.41 -21.68
N SER A 39 -9.30 -12.03 -20.47
CA SER A 39 -10.41 -11.09 -20.23
C SER A 39 -9.95 -9.62 -20.29
N GLY A 40 -9.27 -9.21 -21.36
CA GLY A 40 -9.20 -7.83 -21.89
C GLY A 40 -9.06 -6.63 -20.94
N GLY A 41 -8.54 -6.78 -19.72
CA GLY A 41 -8.51 -5.75 -18.69
C GLY A 41 -7.15 -5.07 -18.54
N LEU A 42 -7.15 -3.79 -18.13
CA LEU A 42 -5.94 -3.13 -17.65
C LEU A 42 -5.62 -3.61 -16.23
N HIS A 43 -4.47 -4.23 -16.06
CA HIS A 43 -3.96 -4.67 -14.76
C HIS A 43 -2.82 -3.74 -14.32
N TYR A 44 -2.74 -3.47 -13.02
CA TYR A 44 -1.67 -2.67 -12.42
C TYR A 44 -1.02 -3.45 -11.27
N MET A 45 0.31 -3.38 -11.21
CA MET A 45 1.11 -3.90 -10.10
C MET A 45 1.42 -2.76 -9.14
N PHE A 46 0.91 -2.84 -7.92
CA PHE A 46 1.31 -1.96 -6.82
C PHE A 46 2.41 -2.64 -5.99
N THR A 47 3.61 -2.06 -6.00
CA THR A 47 4.77 -2.56 -5.23
C THR A 47 5.13 -1.56 -4.14
N ILE A 48 5.33 -2.03 -2.92
CA ILE A 48 5.72 -1.22 -1.77
C ILE A 48 6.78 -1.94 -0.94
N ALA A 49 7.82 -1.21 -0.53
CA ALA A 49 8.89 -1.69 0.34
C ALA A 49 9.03 -0.78 1.56
N ALA A 50 9.19 -1.38 2.75
CA ALA A 50 9.24 -0.64 4.02
C ALA A 50 10.07 -1.41 5.07
N ASP A 51 10.42 -0.73 6.16
CA ASP A 51 11.02 -1.32 7.37
C ASP A 51 10.09 -2.36 8.04
N GLY A 52 8.80 -2.26 7.79
CA GLY A 52 7.80 -3.24 8.14
C GLY A 52 6.40 -2.73 7.82
N PHE A 53 5.40 -3.60 7.98
CA PHE A 53 4.01 -3.25 7.71
C PHE A 53 3.13 -3.50 8.93
N LEU A 54 2.16 -2.63 9.15
CA LEU A 54 1.09 -2.87 10.13
C LEU A 54 0.09 -3.89 9.57
N ARG A 55 -0.67 -4.54 10.45
CA ARG A 55 -1.74 -5.46 10.01
C ARG A 55 -2.71 -4.72 9.09
N TYR A 56 -2.94 -5.27 7.90
CA TYR A 56 -3.73 -4.73 6.79
C TYR A 56 -3.23 -3.44 6.13
N MET A 57 -2.09 -2.88 6.53
CA MET A 57 -1.54 -1.63 6.01
C MET A 57 -1.54 -1.56 4.48
N VAL A 58 -0.88 -2.53 3.84
CA VAL A 58 -0.75 -2.55 2.37
C VAL A 58 -2.11 -2.62 1.68
N ARG A 59 -3.05 -3.42 2.21
CA ARG A 59 -4.39 -3.57 1.62
C ARG A 59 -5.27 -2.35 1.84
N ASN A 60 -5.10 -1.63 2.95
CA ASN A 60 -5.82 -0.39 3.22
C ASN A 60 -5.30 0.74 2.30
N ILE A 61 -3.97 0.83 2.12
CA ILE A 61 -3.36 1.76 1.18
C ILE A 61 -3.83 1.46 -0.25
N ALA A 62 -3.77 0.20 -0.67
CA ALA A 62 -4.24 -0.22 -1.99
C ALA A 62 -5.74 0.08 -2.20
N GLY A 63 -6.57 -0.12 -1.16
CA GLY A 63 -7.99 0.20 -1.20
C GLY A 63 -8.26 1.68 -1.46
N LEU A 64 -7.54 2.58 -0.77
CA LEU A 64 -7.61 4.02 -1.01
C LEU A 64 -7.14 4.39 -2.42
N LEU A 65 -5.99 3.87 -2.84
CA LEU A 65 -5.42 4.13 -4.17
C LEU A 65 -6.38 3.72 -5.30
N VAL A 66 -7.11 2.61 -5.14
CA VAL A 66 -8.14 2.20 -6.11
C VAL A 66 -9.29 3.21 -6.18
N GLN A 67 -9.74 3.76 -5.04
CA GLN A 67 -10.80 4.80 -5.06
C GLN A 67 -10.32 6.06 -5.77
N ILE A 68 -9.07 6.47 -5.53
CA ILE A 68 -8.44 7.62 -6.20
C ILE A 68 -8.30 7.35 -7.71
N GLY A 69 -7.76 6.20 -8.09
CA GLY A 69 -7.58 5.82 -9.50
C GLY A 69 -8.88 5.67 -10.28
N LEU A 70 -10.00 5.40 -9.61
CA LEU A 70 -11.35 5.37 -10.19
C LEU A 70 -12.05 6.75 -10.16
N GLY A 71 -11.39 7.81 -9.67
CA GLY A 71 -11.95 9.16 -9.57
C GLY A 71 -13.03 9.33 -8.50
N LYS A 72 -13.18 8.37 -7.58
CA LYS A 72 -14.16 8.41 -6.48
C LYS A 72 -13.70 9.27 -5.30
N ARG A 73 -12.40 9.53 -5.23
CA ARG A 73 -11.74 10.34 -4.20
C ARG A 73 -10.67 11.22 -4.84
N PRO A 74 -10.45 12.44 -4.36
CA PRO A 74 -9.37 13.31 -4.82
C PRO A 74 -8.00 12.73 -4.45
N HIS A 75 -6.95 13.10 -5.18
CA HIS A 75 -5.61 12.56 -4.94
C HIS A 75 -5.00 13.03 -3.61
N GLU A 76 -5.43 14.20 -3.14
CA GLU A 76 -5.09 14.82 -1.86
C GLU A 76 -5.48 13.93 -0.67
N ASP A 77 -6.50 13.09 -0.83
CA ASP A 77 -6.99 12.20 0.23
C ASP A 77 -5.91 11.23 0.74
N MET A 78 -4.88 10.91 -0.05
CA MET A 78 -3.75 10.13 0.47
C MET A 78 -3.06 10.84 1.64
N THR A 79 -2.80 12.13 1.48
CA THR A 79 -2.15 12.96 2.49
C THR A 79 -3.10 13.20 3.67
N ASP A 80 -4.36 13.52 3.38
CA ASP A 80 -5.36 13.83 4.40
C ASP A 80 -5.68 12.62 5.28
N VAL A 81 -5.83 11.43 4.68
CA VAL A 81 -6.03 10.19 5.43
C VAL A 81 -4.81 9.85 6.27
N LEU A 82 -3.59 10.01 5.73
CA LEU A 82 -2.37 9.75 6.50
C LEU A 82 -2.27 10.70 7.70
N ALA A 83 -2.59 11.98 7.50
CA ALA A 83 -2.59 13.00 8.55
C ALA A 83 -3.68 12.78 9.61
N SER A 84 -4.85 12.25 9.22
CA SER A 84 -5.98 12.04 10.14
C SER A 84 -5.66 11.00 11.22
N LYS A 85 -4.79 10.03 10.91
CA LYS A 85 -4.47 8.86 11.77
C LYS A 85 -5.70 8.01 12.12
N ASP A 86 -6.84 8.29 11.50
CA ASP A 86 -8.11 7.62 11.77
C ASP A 86 -8.39 6.59 10.68
N ARG A 87 -8.55 5.32 11.11
CA ARG A 87 -8.83 4.21 10.20
C ARG A 87 -10.15 4.41 9.46
N SER A 88 -11.12 5.12 10.04
CA SER A 88 -12.40 5.36 9.35
C SER A 88 -12.21 6.13 8.03
N SER A 89 -11.19 6.99 7.95
CA SER A 89 -10.92 7.84 6.79
C SER A 89 -10.32 7.10 5.58
N ALA A 90 -9.66 5.96 5.77
CA ALA A 90 -8.94 5.25 4.70
C ALA A 90 -9.85 4.47 3.72
N GLY A 91 -11.13 4.29 4.06
CA GLY A 91 -12.08 3.57 3.23
C GLY A 91 -11.92 2.03 3.29
N PRO A 92 -12.40 1.30 2.26
CA PRO A 92 -12.48 -0.15 2.30
C PRO A 92 -11.10 -0.82 2.18
N THR A 93 -10.92 -1.94 2.86
CA THR A 93 -9.72 -2.79 2.73
C THR A 93 -9.76 -3.53 1.39
N ALA A 94 -8.71 -3.45 0.58
CA ALA A 94 -8.64 -4.22 -0.66
C ALA A 94 -8.78 -5.74 -0.41
N PRO A 95 -9.34 -6.52 -1.34
CA PRO A 95 -9.41 -7.98 -1.24
C PRO A 95 -8.01 -8.62 -1.07
N PRO A 96 -7.89 -9.77 -0.37
CA PRO A 96 -6.59 -10.36 -0.06
C PRO A 96 -5.91 -11.04 -1.26
N GLN A 97 -6.66 -11.46 -2.29
CA GLN A 97 -6.20 -12.37 -3.33
C GLN A 97 -5.08 -11.79 -4.21
N GLY A 98 -4.96 -10.46 -4.29
CA GLY A 98 -3.92 -9.78 -5.06
C GLY A 98 -2.65 -9.45 -4.27
N LEU A 99 -2.62 -9.70 -2.95
CA LEU A 99 -1.46 -9.41 -2.11
C LEU A 99 -0.56 -10.64 -1.97
N TYR A 100 0.74 -10.47 -2.25
CA TYR A 100 1.76 -11.47 -1.98
C TYR A 100 3.05 -10.80 -1.50
N LEU A 101 3.85 -11.54 -0.73
CA LEU A 101 5.18 -11.11 -0.30
C LEU A 101 6.17 -11.39 -1.44
N LYS A 102 6.75 -10.33 -2.02
CA LYS A 102 7.69 -10.47 -3.13
C LYS A 102 9.11 -10.83 -2.68
N ARG A 103 9.61 -10.18 -1.62
CA ARG A 103 10.98 -10.33 -1.14
C ARG A 103 11.10 -9.88 0.33
N VAL A 104 12.03 -10.50 1.07
CA VAL A 104 12.51 -10.06 2.38
C VAL A 104 13.98 -9.71 2.23
N LEU A 105 14.39 -8.55 2.75
CA LEU A 105 15.77 -8.11 2.77
C LEU A 105 16.33 -8.34 4.17
N TYR A 106 17.55 -8.86 4.24
CA TYR A 106 18.20 -9.15 5.52
C TYR A 106 19.33 -8.15 5.81
N ASP A 107 19.87 -7.51 4.78
CA ASP A 107 20.89 -6.47 4.91
C ASP A 107 20.38 -5.13 4.32
N GLU A 108 20.67 -4.02 5.00
CA GLU A 108 20.28 -2.68 4.58
C GLU A 108 20.93 -2.27 3.26
N SER A 109 22.12 -2.82 2.96
CA SER A 109 22.81 -2.64 1.67
C SER A 109 22.02 -3.19 0.48
N GLU A 110 21.05 -4.08 0.72
CA GLU A 110 20.19 -4.66 -0.32
C GLU A 110 18.93 -3.84 -0.62
N ILE A 111 18.68 -2.76 0.15
CA ILE A 111 17.57 -1.83 -0.08
C ILE A 111 17.85 -1.14 -1.42
N PRO A 112 17.12 -1.49 -2.50
CA PRO A 112 17.40 -0.93 -3.79
C PRO A 112 16.82 0.49 -3.83
N PHE A 113 17.60 1.43 -4.35
CA PHE A 113 17.17 2.82 -4.45
C PHE A 113 16.01 3.04 -5.44
N ASN A 114 15.70 2.09 -6.34
CA ASN A 114 14.54 2.13 -7.24
C ASN A 114 14.17 0.73 -7.76
N TYR A 115 12.88 0.50 -8.04
CA TYR A 115 12.33 -0.69 -8.73
C TYR A 115 11.54 -0.29 -9.98
#